data_AF-A0A7S1EY29-F1
#
_entry.id   AF-A0A7S1EY29-F1
#
_cell.length_a   1.000
_cell.length_b   1.000
_cell.length_c   1.000
_cell.angle_alpha   90.00
_cell.angle_beta   90.00
_cell.angle_gamma   90.00
#
_symmetry.space_group_name_H-M   'P 1'
#
loop_
_entity.id
_entity.type
_entity.pdbx_description
1 polymer ?
#
loop_
_entity_poly.entity_id
_entity_poly.type
_entity_poly.pdbx_seq_one_letter_code
_entity_poly.pdbx_strand_id
1 'polypeptide(L)'
;QSSYSLSALAGEFLGSTRVELRVGAIERLSREHPAQLASHAVRDAELSLKLFESQQCLVRYVEMARVTGVPIDFLLKRGQSIKVLSMLLRKARAHDFVMPAPGPQTPSEDTYEGGAVLDPITGFYDQPIVTLDFASLYPSIMQAHNLCYTTLLRASGSSPPADPSGDSVEDVPGLVHRFVASHVRRGILPLVLEELLTARASAKRAMKSAEGEMKVMLNGRQLALKLSANSVYGFTGMSVGALPCQAIAASVTAYGRRMIERTAEVVEGALFKARGF
;
A
#
# COMPACT_ATOMS: atom_id res chain seq x y z
N GLN A 1 -16.77 18.23 -7.28
CA GLN A 1 -15.75 17.29 -7.78
C GLN A 1 -14.43 18.03 -7.85
N SER A 2 -13.36 17.47 -7.26
CA SER A 2 -12.00 17.99 -7.43
C SER A 2 -11.53 17.74 -8.86
N SER A 3 -11.19 18.80 -9.58
CA SER A 3 -10.63 18.72 -10.94
C SER A 3 -9.12 18.50 -10.87
N TYR A 4 -8.56 17.65 -11.73
CA TYR A 4 -7.11 17.49 -11.92
C TYR A 4 -6.55 18.38 -13.05
N SER A 5 -7.31 19.39 -13.49
CA SER A 5 -6.79 20.35 -14.47
C SER A 5 -5.62 21.14 -13.88
N LEU A 6 -4.72 21.62 -14.75
CA LEU A 6 -3.58 22.45 -14.33
C LEU A 6 -4.03 23.67 -13.49
N SER A 7 -5.18 24.25 -13.81
CA SER A 7 -5.74 25.40 -13.08
C SER A 7 -6.15 25.04 -11.66
N ALA A 8 -6.81 23.89 -11.47
CA ALA A 8 -7.22 23.42 -10.16
C ALA A 8 -6.01 23.06 -9.29
N LEU A 9 -5.04 22.33 -9.85
CA LEU A 9 -3.81 21.95 -9.16
C LEU A 9 -2.96 23.18 -8.79
N ALA A 10 -2.81 24.14 -9.70
CA ALA A 10 -2.09 25.39 -9.42
C ALA A 10 -2.79 26.22 -8.32
N GLY A 11 -4.12 26.26 -8.32
CA GLY A 11 -4.88 26.92 -7.27
C GLY A 11 -4.67 26.27 -5.90
N GLU A 12 -4.77 24.94 -5.84
CA GLU A 12 -4.67 24.17 -4.59
C GLU A 12 -3.26 24.16 -4.01
N PHE A 13 -2.25 23.84 -4.83
CA PHE A 13 -0.88 23.59 -4.33
C PHE A 13 0.04 24.81 -4.41
N LEU A 14 -0.26 25.78 -5.27
CA LEU A 14 0.59 26.97 -5.46
C LEU A 14 -0.11 28.28 -5.09
N GLY A 15 -1.41 28.25 -4.74
CA GLY A 15 -2.21 29.46 -4.53
C GLY A 15 -2.29 30.35 -5.78
N SER A 16 -2.06 29.79 -6.97
CA SER A 16 -1.89 30.55 -8.21
C SER A 16 -3.12 30.42 -9.10
N THR A 17 -3.65 31.56 -9.57
CA THR A 17 -4.74 31.56 -10.53
C THR A 17 -4.21 31.39 -11.95
N ARG A 18 -4.76 30.42 -12.68
CA ARG A 18 -4.53 30.19 -14.10
C ARG A 18 -5.83 30.43 -14.87
N VAL A 19 -5.76 31.23 -15.93
CA VAL A 19 -6.88 31.44 -16.85
C VAL A 19 -6.83 30.36 -17.93
N GLU A 20 -7.92 29.59 -18.07
CA GLU A 20 -8.07 28.63 -19.17
C GLU A 20 -8.48 29.33 -20.46
N LEU A 21 -7.71 29.10 -21.52
CA LEU A 21 -8.04 29.58 -22.86
C LEU A 21 -8.94 28.57 -23.57
N ARG A 22 -10.08 29.03 -24.09
CA ARG A 22 -10.92 28.25 -25.01
C ARG A 22 -10.34 28.26 -26.41
N VAL A 23 -10.68 27.26 -27.23
CA VAL A 23 -10.17 27.10 -28.62
C VAL A 23 -10.29 28.39 -29.44
N GLY A 24 -11.45 29.04 -29.45
CA GLY A 24 -11.64 30.30 -30.19
C GLY A 24 -10.77 31.47 -29.69
N ALA A 25 -10.40 31.48 -28.40
CA ALA A 25 -9.46 32.48 -27.87
C ALA A 25 -8.02 32.19 -28.33
N ILE A 26 -7.64 30.92 -28.45
CA ILE A 26 -6.32 30.50 -28.96
C ILE A 26 -6.17 30.93 -30.43
N GLU A 27 -7.17 30.67 -31.28
CA GLU A 27 -7.13 31.04 -32.70
C GLU A 27 -7.03 32.57 -32.92
N ARG A 28 -7.74 33.34 -32.10
CA ARG A 28 -7.68 34.81 -32.14
C ARG A 28 -6.31 35.31 -31.68
N LEU A 29 -5.84 34.86 -30.51
CA LEU A 29 -4.53 35.26 -29.98
C LEU A 29 -3.39 34.85 -30.92
N SER A 30 -3.49 33.70 -31.58
CA SER A 30 -2.47 33.26 -32.54
C SER A 30 -2.34 34.19 -33.75
N ARG A 31 -3.42 34.82 -34.20
CA ARG A 31 -3.42 35.74 -35.34
C ARG A 31 -3.10 37.17 -34.94
N GLU A 32 -3.68 37.63 -33.84
CA GLU A 32 -3.67 39.05 -33.45
C GLU A 32 -2.58 39.37 -32.42
N HIS A 33 -2.28 38.44 -31.51
CA HIS A 33 -1.38 38.68 -30.37
C HIS A 33 -0.49 37.45 -30.04
N PRO A 34 0.34 36.97 -30.99
CA PRO A 34 1.11 35.73 -30.81
C PRO A 34 2.05 35.76 -29.60
N ALA A 35 2.59 36.92 -29.23
CA ALA A 35 3.41 37.09 -28.03
C ALA A 35 2.63 36.85 -26.72
N GLN A 36 1.34 37.22 -26.67
CA GLN A 36 0.49 36.94 -25.51
C GLN A 36 0.19 35.44 -25.39
N LEU A 37 -0.06 34.77 -26.52
CA LEU A 37 -0.24 33.31 -26.55
C LEU A 37 1.04 32.58 -26.10
N ALA A 38 2.21 33.01 -26.57
CA ALA A 38 3.49 32.47 -26.14
C ALA A 38 3.72 32.67 -24.64
N SER A 39 3.39 33.85 -24.11
CA SER A 39 3.50 34.13 -22.66
C SER A 39 2.57 33.22 -21.82
N HIS A 40 1.38 32.90 -22.33
CA HIS A 40 0.48 31.95 -21.69
C HIS A 40 1.06 30.52 -21.67
N ALA A 41 1.63 30.07 -22.79
CA ALA A 41 2.29 28.77 -22.87
C ALA A 41 3.52 28.66 -21.95
N VAL A 42 4.33 29.72 -21.84
CA VAL A 42 5.45 29.79 -20.89
C VAL A 42 4.94 29.67 -19.46
N ARG A 43 3.88 30.40 -19.11
CA ARG A 43 3.27 30.31 -17.78
C ARG A 43 2.75 28.91 -17.47
N ASP A 44 2.15 28.21 -18.44
CA ASP A 44 1.70 26.82 -18.27
C ASP A 44 2.87 25.86 -18.02
N ALA A 45 3.98 26.03 -18.72
CA ALA A 45 5.20 25.26 -18.50
C ALA A 45 5.81 25.53 -17.09
N GLU A 46 5.88 26.79 -16.68
CA GLU A 46 6.35 27.18 -15.35
C GLU A 46 5.47 26.62 -14.22
N LEU A 47 4.15 26.70 -14.37
CA LEU A 47 3.22 26.13 -13.38
C LEU A 47 3.40 24.62 -13.25
N SER A 48 3.58 23.92 -14.38
CA SER A 48 3.82 22.48 -14.40
C SER A 48 5.11 22.11 -13.66
N LEU A 49 6.18 22.87 -13.89
CA LEU A 49 7.46 22.68 -13.19
C LEU A 49 7.33 22.96 -11.68
N LYS A 50 6.71 24.08 -11.31
CA LYS A 50 6.50 24.44 -9.90
C LYS A 50 5.65 23.41 -9.15
N LEU A 51 4.63 22.83 -9.81
CA LEU A 51 3.85 21.73 -9.24
C LEU A 51 4.70 20.48 -9.05
N PHE A 52 5.52 20.12 -10.03
CA PHE A 52 6.42 18.98 -9.95
C PHE A 52 7.41 19.11 -8.77
N GLU A 53 7.95 20.31 -8.57
CA GLU A 53 8.85 20.63 -7.47
C GLU A 53 8.12 20.70 -6.12
N SER A 54 6.98 21.39 -6.02
CA SER A 54 6.23 21.53 -4.77
C SER A 54 5.76 20.18 -4.22
N GLN A 55 5.41 19.25 -5.10
CA GLN A 55 5.01 17.89 -4.74
C GLN A 55 6.20 16.94 -4.52
N GLN A 56 7.43 17.43 -4.76
CA GLN A 56 8.67 16.65 -4.60
C GLN A 56 8.64 15.37 -5.44
N CYS A 57 8.09 15.46 -6.65
CA CYS A 57 7.80 14.31 -7.51
C CYS A 57 9.06 13.48 -7.79
N LEU A 58 10.17 14.14 -8.16
CA LEU A 58 11.44 13.45 -8.45
C LEU A 58 11.96 12.66 -7.26
N VAL A 59 11.99 13.27 -6.06
CA VAL A 59 12.45 12.62 -4.83
C VAL A 59 11.58 11.40 -4.52
N ARG A 60 10.26 11.54 -4.63
CA ARG A 60 9.32 10.42 -4.42
C ARG A 60 9.53 9.29 -5.42
N TYR A 61 9.78 9.59 -6.69
CA TYR A 61 10.05 8.57 -7.71
C TYR A 61 11.38 7.87 -7.46
N VAL A 62 12.44 8.61 -7.15
CA VAL A 62 13.76 8.02 -6.85
C VAL A 62 13.67 7.10 -5.63
N GLU A 63 13.04 7.55 -4.53
CA GLU A 63 12.89 6.71 -3.33
C GLU A 63 12.01 5.49 -3.57
N MET A 64 10.91 5.63 -4.34
CA MET A 64 10.08 4.49 -4.72
C MET A 64 10.85 3.48 -5.58
N ALA A 65 11.64 3.95 -6.55
CA ALA A 65 12.49 3.09 -7.38
C ALA A 65 13.54 2.35 -6.55
N ARG A 66 14.18 3.03 -5.59
CA ARG A 66 15.15 2.44 -4.65
C ARG A 66 14.53 1.37 -3.76
N VAL A 67 13.33 1.62 -3.23
CA VAL A 67 12.60 0.65 -2.39
C VAL A 67 12.19 -0.58 -3.20
N THR A 68 11.53 -0.36 -4.33
CA THR A 68 10.88 -1.43 -5.08
C THR A 68 11.82 -2.15 -6.05
N GLY A 69 12.93 -1.52 -6.43
CA GLY A 69 13.90 -2.06 -7.37
C GLY A 69 13.37 -2.11 -8.80
N VAL A 70 12.63 -1.09 -9.23
CA VAL A 70 12.14 -0.96 -10.61
C VAL A 70 12.70 0.31 -11.26
N PRO A 71 12.83 0.34 -12.60
CA PRO A 71 13.16 1.56 -13.33
C PRO A 71 12.17 2.70 -13.02
N ILE A 72 12.64 3.96 -13.02
CA ILE A 72 11.80 5.13 -12.73
C ILE A 72 10.65 5.25 -13.75
N ASP A 73 10.89 4.92 -15.02
CA ASP A 73 9.85 4.99 -16.06
C ASP A 73 8.69 3.99 -15.79
N PHE A 74 8.95 2.88 -15.09
CA PHE A 74 7.90 1.96 -14.67
C PHE A 74 6.97 2.60 -13.63
N LEU A 75 7.43 3.55 -12.82
CA LEU A 75 6.59 4.23 -11.83
C LEU A 75 5.53 5.12 -12.46
N LEU A 76 5.76 5.56 -13.71
CA LEU A 76 4.84 6.38 -14.50
C LEU A 76 3.96 5.55 -15.42
N LYS A 77 4.51 4.46 -15.98
CA LYS A 77 3.88 3.68 -17.06
C LYS A 77 3.25 2.37 -16.62
N ARG A 78 3.55 1.89 -15.40
CA ARG A 78 3.10 0.59 -14.90
C ARG A 78 2.40 0.75 -13.54
N GLY A 79 1.50 -0.19 -13.24
CA GLY A 79 0.75 -0.23 -11.99
C GLY A 79 1.58 -0.63 -10.77
N GLN A 80 0.93 -0.82 -9.61
CA GLN A 80 1.61 -1.20 -8.37
C GLN A 80 2.14 -2.65 -8.39
N SER A 81 1.51 -3.54 -9.15
CA SER A 81 1.84 -4.97 -9.17
C SER A 81 3.28 -5.26 -9.59
N ILE A 82 3.84 -4.52 -10.55
CA ILE A 82 5.24 -4.70 -11.00
C ILE A 82 6.25 -4.41 -9.89
N LYS A 83 5.89 -3.50 -8.97
CA LYS A 83 6.76 -3.09 -7.85
C LYS A 83 6.87 -4.21 -6.83
N VAL A 84 5.73 -4.81 -6.49
CA VAL A 84 5.68 -5.98 -5.59
C VAL A 84 6.36 -7.18 -6.25
N LEU A 85 6.06 -7.44 -7.53
CA LEU A 85 6.69 -8.51 -8.31
C LEU A 85 8.23 -8.39 -8.32
N SER A 86 8.79 -7.20 -8.54
CA SER A 86 10.25 -6.99 -8.49
C SER A 86 10.85 -7.31 -7.12
N MET A 87 10.21 -6.87 -6.03
CA MET A 87 10.65 -7.20 -4.67
C MET A 87 10.59 -8.70 -4.40
N LEU A 88 9.52 -9.37 -4.84
CA LEU A 88 9.35 -10.82 -4.68
C LEU A 88 10.37 -11.61 -5.49
N LEU A 89 10.64 -11.23 -6.75
CA LEU A 89 11.64 -11.91 -7.58
C LEU A 89 13.04 -11.83 -6.95
N ARG A 90 13.43 -10.64 -6.45
CA ARG A 90 14.71 -10.46 -5.75
C ARG A 90 14.78 -11.30 -4.48
N LYS A 91 13.71 -11.33 -3.68
CA LYS A 91 13.66 -12.11 -2.45
C LYS A 91 13.65 -13.61 -2.74
N ALA A 92 12.87 -14.06 -3.70
CA ALA A 92 12.81 -15.46 -4.13
C ALA A 92 14.19 -15.95 -4.58
N ARG A 93 14.89 -15.18 -5.43
CA ARG A 93 16.26 -15.49 -5.85
C ARG A 93 17.23 -15.60 -4.68
N ALA A 94 17.14 -14.71 -3.69
CA ALA A 94 18.02 -14.71 -2.53
C ALA A 94 17.79 -15.90 -1.57
N HIS A 95 16.66 -16.59 -1.70
CA HIS A 95 16.27 -17.74 -0.90
C HIS A 95 16.04 -19.00 -1.75
N ASP A 96 16.65 -19.06 -2.95
CA ASP A 96 16.63 -20.21 -3.85
C ASP A 96 15.21 -20.70 -4.25
N PHE A 97 14.25 -19.78 -4.31
CA PHE A 97 12.90 -20.06 -4.83
C PHE A 97 12.80 -19.74 -6.32
N VAL A 98 12.06 -20.60 -7.03
CA VAL A 98 11.63 -20.37 -8.40
C VAL A 98 10.20 -19.85 -8.39
N MET A 99 9.98 -18.68 -8.99
CA MET A 99 8.65 -18.12 -9.18
C MET A 99 8.01 -18.77 -10.42
N PRO A 100 6.76 -19.25 -10.35
CA PRO A 100 6.11 -19.82 -11.52
C PRO A 100 5.93 -18.73 -12.59
N ALA A 101 6.06 -19.13 -13.85
CA ALA A 101 5.78 -18.24 -14.97
C ALA A 101 4.30 -17.81 -14.91
N PRO A 102 3.98 -16.54 -15.25
CA PRO A 102 2.58 -16.11 -15.34
C PRO A 102 1.83 -17.00 -16.33
N GLY A 103 0.83 -17.74 -15.84
CA GLY A 103 -0.05 -18.54 -16.68
C GLY A 103 -1.07 -17.67 -17.43
N PRO A 104 -2.02 -18.31 -18.16
CA PRO A 104 -3.17 -17.62 -18.72
C PRO A 104 -3.89 -16.82 -17.63
N GLN A 105 -4.11 -15.53 -17.90
CA GLN A 105 -4.76 -14.63 -16.95
C GLN A 105 -6.28 -14.81 -17.00
N THR A 106 -6.76 -15.97 -16.57
CA THR A 106 -8.18 -16.18 -16.30
C THR A 106 -8.50 -15.55 -14.95
N PRO A 107 -9.46 -14.60 -14.88
CA PRO A 107 -9.90 -14.06 -13.61
C PRO A 107 -10.33 -15.20 -12.70
N SER A 108 -9.80 -15.24 -11.48
CA SER A 108 -10.39 -16.09 -10.45
C SER A 108 -11.80 -15.57 -10.16
N GLU A 109 -12.80 -16.45 -10.29
CA GLU A 109 -14.18 -16.16 -9.88
C GLU A 109 -14.34 -16.16 -8.35
N ASP A 110 -13.31 -16.63 -7.63
CA ASP A 110 -13.30 -16.68 -6.18
C ASP A 110 -13.21 -15.26 -5.62
N THR A 111 -14.34 -14.78 -5.11
CA THR A 111 -14.40 -13.60 -4.27
C THR A 111 -14.20 -13.99 -2.81
N TYR A 112 -13.70 -13.06 -2.01
CA TYR A 112 -13.52 -13.27 -0.57
C TYR A 112 -14.06 -12.09 0.20
N GLU A 113 -14.43 -12.34 1.46
CA GLU A 113 -14.96 -11.33 2.36
C GLU A 113 -13.87 -10.32 2.75
N GLY A 114 -14.22 -9.03 2.65
CA GLY A 114 -13.32 -7.91 2.95
C GLY A 114 -13.09 -7.66 4.46
N GLY A 115 -12.63 -6.45 4.79
CA GLY A 115 -12.49 -6.01 6.18
C GLY A 115 -13.83 -5.78 6.87
N ALA A 116 -13.85 -5.84 8.20
CA ALA A 116 -15.04 -5.56 9.01
C ALA A 116 -15.29 -4.04 9.06
N VAL A 117 -16.55 -3.64 8.96
CA VAL A 117 -17.01 -2.28 9.22
C VAL A 117 -18.02 -2.37 10.35
N LEU A 118 -17.69 -1.77 11.50
CA LEU A 118 -18.61 -1.67 12.62
C LEU A 118 -19.73 -0.70 12.28
N ASP A 119 -20.95 -1.00 12.73
CA ASP A 119 -22.09 -0.10 12.55
C ASP A 119 -21.85 1.22 13.31
N PRO A 120 -21.86 2.36 12.62
CA PRO A 120 -21.61 3.64 13.27
C PRO A 120 -22.81 4.04 14.12
N ILE A 121 -22.56 4.42 15.38
CA ILE A 121 -23.57 5.11 16.19
C ILE A 121 -23.64 6.55 15.71
N THR A 122 -24.69 6.89 14.98
CA THR A 122 -24.88 8.21 14.40
C THR A 122 -25.32 9.22 15.47
N GLY A 123 -24.76 10.42 15.43
CA GLY A 123 -25.10 11.45 16.39
C GLY A 123 -24.12 12.62 16.36
N PHE A 124 -24.49 13.69 17.07
CA PHE A 124 -23.56 14.75 17.43
C PHE A 124 -22.93 14.41 18.78
N TYR A 125 -21.60 14.46 18.85
CA TYR A 125 -20.85 14.17 20.05
C TYR A 125 -20.15 15.45 20.50
N ASP A 126 -20.60 15.97 21.64
CA ASP A 126 -19.99 17.13 22.30
C ASP A 126 -18.80 16.75 23.22
N GLN A 127 -18.58 15.45 23.41
CA GLN A 127 -17.48 14.89 24.19
C GLN A 127 -16.29 14.49 23.30
N PRO A 128 -15.05 14.51 23.82
CA PRO A 128 -13.88 14.01 23.10
C PRO A 128 -14.02 12.52 22.73
N ILE A 129 -13.82 12.21 21.45
CA ILE A 129 -13.76 10.82 20.96
C ILE A 129 -12.30 10.43 20.73
N VAL A 130 -11.87 9.35 21.40
CA VAL A 130 -10.54 8.78 21.17
C VAL A 130 -10.61 7.82 19.98
N THR A 131 -9.69 8.00 19.02
CA THR A 131 -9.55 7.11 17.87
C THR A 131 -8.33 6.22 18.04
N LEU A 132 -8.51 4.92 17.87
CA LEU A 132 -7.46 3.91 17.89
C LEU A 132 -7.35 3.29 16.50
N ASP A 133 -6.13 3.12 16.01
CA ASP A 133 -5.85 2.54 14.70
C ASP A 133 -4.67 1.57 14.79
N PHE A 134 -4.76 0.47 14.04
CA PHE A 134 -3.67 -0.50 13.93
C PHE A 134 -2.59 0.03 12.98
N ALA A 135 -1.37 0.14 13.48
CA ALA A 135 -0.24 0.49 12.64
C ALA A 135 0.07 -0.64 11.63
N SER A 136 -0.35 -0.46 10.37
CA SER A 136 -0.10 -1.42 9.28
C SER A 136 -0.74 -2.80 9.50
N LEU A 137 -2.03 -2.83 9.84
CA LEU A 137 -2.80 -4.05 10.15
C LEU A 137 -2.48 -5.26 9.25
N TYR A 138 -2.71 -5.16 7.93
CA TYR A 138 -2.56 -6.29 7.02
C TYR A 138 -1.10 -6.77 6.88
N PRO A 139 -0.10 -5.90 6.64
CA PRO A 139 1.31 -6.30 6.75
C PRO A 139 1.64 -7.03 8.05
N SER A 140 1.17 -6.53 9.19
CA SER A 140 1.45 -7.13 10.50
C SER A 140 0.80 -8.51 10.65
N ILE A 141 -0.44 -8.70 10.19
CA ILE A 141 -1.11 -10.01 10.17
C ILE A 141 -0.32 -11.01 9.33
N MET A 142 0.10 -10.62 8.12
CA MET A 142 0.87 -11.49 7.24
C MET A 142 2.17 -11.96 7.88
N GLN A 143 2.84 -11.08 8.64
CA GLN A 143 4.05 -11.44 9.37
C GLN A 143 3.76 -12.32 10.59
N ALA A 144 2.77 -11.96 11.39
CA ALA A 144 2.43 -12.65 12.64
C ALA A 144 2.00 -14.10 12.41
N HIS A 145 1.20 -14.34 11.37
CA HIS A 145 0.66 -15.67 11.03
C HIS A 145 1.40 -16.32 9.85
N ASN A 146 2.57 -15.80 9.48
CA ASN A 146 3.44 -16.35 8.43
C ASN A 146 2.72 -16.62 7.09
N LEU A 147 1.79 -15.74 6.71
CA LEU A 147 0.92 -15.92 5.54
C LEU A 147 1.72 -15.66 4.25
N CYS A 148 2.01 -16.72 3.50
CA CYS A 148 2.85 -16.65 2.31
C CYS A 148 2.55 -17.73 1.28
N TYR A 149 2.86 -17.47 0.01
CA TYR A 149 2.88 -18.47 -1.06
C TYR A 149 3.69 -19.72 -0.71
N THR A 150 4.83 -19.55 -0.02
CA THR A 150 5.79 -20.63 0.28
C THR A 150 5.47 -21.39 1.58
N THR A 151 4.42 -20.96 2.29
CA THR A 151 3.96 -21.55 3.55
C THR A 151 2.52 -22.06 3.43
N LEU A 152 1.76 -21.64 2.42
CA LEU A 152 0.42 -22.16 2.15
C LEU A 152 0.44 -23.67 1.84
N LEU A 153 -0.30 -24.45 2.62
CA LEU A 153 -0.52 -25.88 2.38
C LEU A 153 -1.68 -26.07 1.39
N ARG A 154 -1.50 -26.95 0.39
CA ARG A 154 -2.55 -27.24 -0.59
C ARG A 154 -3.51 -28.28 -0.01
N ALA A 155 -4.79 -28.21 -0.39
CA ALA A 155 -5.83 -29.12 0.05
C ALA A 155 -5.55 -30.60 -0.31
N SER A 156 -4.75 -30.86 -1.36
CA SER A 156 -4.42 -32.20 -1.86
C SER A 156 -3.29 -32.90 -1.08
N GLY A 157 -3.44 -33.04 0.24
CA GLY A 157 -2.64 -33.98 1.03
C GLY A 157 -1.16 -33.64 1.23
N SER A 158 -0.73 -32.39 1.02
CA SER A 158 0.60 -31.97 1.49
C SER A 158 0.60 -31.94 3.01
N SER A 159 1.16 -32.97 3.65
CA SER A 159 1.46 -32.91 5.08
C SER A 159 2.48 -31.79 5.31
N PRO A 160 2.41 -31.08 6.44
CA PRO A 160 3.49 -30.19 6.83
C PRO A 160 4.82 -30.97 6.86
N PRO A 161 5.96 -30.28 6.70
CA PRO A 161 7.26 -30.88 6.98
C PRO A 161 7.24 -31.57 8.35
N ALA A 162 7.91 -32.71 8.48
CA ALA A 162 7.98 -33.43 9.74
C ALA A 162 8.53 -32.49 10.82
N ASP A 163 7.72 -32.25 11.86
CA ASP A 163 8.06 -31.39 12.98
C ASP A 163 7.89 -32.17 14.29
N PRO A 164 8.96 -32.38 15.05
CA PRO A 164 8.89 -33.09 16.33
C PRO A 164 8.07 -32.35 17.39
N SER A 165 7.77 -31.05 17.23
CA SER A 165 6.98 -30.27 18.19
C SER A 165 5.46 -30.42 18.03
N GLY A 166 4.99 -30.92 16.88
CA GLY A 166 3.56 -31.07 16.58
C GLY A 166 2.83 -29.78 16.21
N ASP A 167 3.45 -28.60 16.32
CA ASP A 167 2.85 -27.28 16.05
C ASP A 167 3.31 -26.68 14.70
N SER A 168 3.43 -27.52 13.69
CA SER A 168 3.99 -27.12 12.38
C SER A 168 3.06 -26.32 11.49
N VAL A 169 1.80 -26.15 11.90
CA VAL A 169 0.71 -25.63 11.07
C VAL A 169 -0.07 -24.56 11.81
N GLU A 170 -0.24 -23.43 11.15
CA GLU A 170 -1.16 -22.36 11.50
C GLU A 170 -2.48 -22.57 10.73
N ASP A 171 -3.55 -22.90 11.45
CA ASP A 171 -4.92 -22.97 10.91
C ASP A 171 -5.58 -21.59 10.93
N VAL A 172 -6.18 -21.19 9.81
CA VAL A 172 -6.86 -19.90 9.72
C VAL A 172 -8.28 -20.01 10.29
N PRO A 173 -8.65 -19.19 11.30
CA PRO A 173 -9.97 -19.25 11.91
C PRO A 173 -11.10 -19.04 10.88
N GLY A 174 -12.06 -19.97 10.85
CA GLY A 174 -13.24 -19.88 10.00
C GLY A 174 -12.99 -20.18 8.51
N LEU A 175 -11.78 -20.56 8.12
CA LEU A 175 -11.43 -20.91 6.74
C LEU A 175 -10.73 -22.27 6.68
N VAL A 176 -10.74 -22.90 5.51
CA VAL A 176 -10.04 -24.19 5.27
C VAL A 176 -8.55 -24.00 4.96
N HIS A 177 -8.03 -22.78 5.06
CA HIS A 177 -6.67 -22.43 4.70
C HIS A 177 -5.72 -22.72 5.85
N ARG A 178 -4.54 -23.26 5.50
CA ARG A 178 -3.52 -23.67 6.47
C ARG A 178 -2.14 -23.25 5.99
N PHE A 179 -1.32 -22.77 6.90
CA PHE A 179 0.02 -22.28 6.61
C PHE A 179 1.06 -23.00 7.48
N VAL A 180 2.27 -23.18 6.96
CA VAL A 180 3.40 -23.70 7.74
C VAL A 180 3.81 -22.67 8.78
N ALA A 181 4.04 -23.11 10.02
CA ALA A 181 4.47 -22.27 11.12
C ALA A 181 5.85 -21.64 10.87
N SER A 182 6.08 -20.46 11.46
CA SER A 182 7.27 -19.64 11.17
C SER A 182 8.59 -20.27 11.59
N HIS A 183 8.61 -21.09 12.64
CA HIS A 183 9.82 -21.81 13.10
C HIS A 183 10.22 -22.95 12.16
N VAL A 184 9.26 -23.52 11.43
CA VAL A 184 9.53 -24.55 10.42
C VAL A 184 10.06 -23.92 9.14
N ARG A 185 9.39 -22.86 8.65
CA ARG A 185 9.82 -22.10 7.48
C ARG A 185 9.28 -20.68 7.52
N ARG A 186 10.17 -19.69 7.40
CA ARG A 186 9.76 -18.30 7.21
C ARG A 186 9.30 -18.05 5.77
N GLY A 187 8.13 -17.46 5.60
CA GLY A 187 7.58 -17.10 4.30
C GLY A 187 8.31 -15.93 3.64
N ILE A 188 8.37 -15.93 2.30
CA ILE A 188 8.94 -14.85 1.49
C ILE A 188 8.20 -13.51 1.69
N LEU A 189 6.86 -13.51 1.76
CA LEU A 189 6.06 -12.31 2.00
C LEU A 189 6.37 -11.70 3.39
N PRO A 190 6.33 -12.46 4.50
CA PRO A 190 6.80 -11.98 5.80
C PRO A 190 8.20 -11.36 5.79
N LEU A 191 9.15 -11.97 5.06
CA LEU A 191 10.53 -11.45 4.95
C LEU A 191 10.58 -10.11 4.20
N VAL A 192 9.85 -9.98 3.08
CA VAL A 192 9.75 -8.70 2.35
C VAL A 192 9.11 -7.62 3.24
N LEU A 193 8.04 -7.96 3.94
CA LEU A 193 7.32 -7.03 4.81
C LEU A 193 8.19 -6.59 6.00
N GLU A 194 8.96 -7.50 6.59
CA GLU A 194 9.90 -7.19 7.66
C GLU A 194 10.93 -6.15 7.22
N GLU A 195 11.51 -6.31 6.04
CA GLU A 195 12.47 -5.34 5.50
C GLU A 195 11.83 -3.98 5.24
N LEU A 196 10.64 -3.96 4.62
CA LEU A 196 9.93 -2.72 4.33
C LEU A 196 9.56 -1.96 5.61
N LEU A 197 9.02 -2.66 6.61
CA LEU A 197 8.59 -2.05 7.87
C LEU A 197 9.77 -1.63 8.74
N THR A 198 10.84 -2.44 8.80
CA THR A 198 12.07 -2.09 9.52
C THR A 198 12.75 -0.88 8.90
N ALA A 199 12.88 -0.85 7.56
CA ALA A 199 13.41 0.30 6.85
C ALA A 199 12.54 1.54 7.06
N ARG A 200 11.21 1.38 7.13
CA ARG A 200 10.28 2.49 7.38
C ARG A 200 10.44 3.05 8.78
N ALA A 201 10.54 2.18 9.78
CA ALA A 201 10.81 2.59 11.15
C ALA A 201 12.13 3.36 11.25
N SER A 202 13.19 2.86 10.59
CA SER A 202 14.48 3.55 10.51
C SER A 202 14.37 4.93 9.84
N ALA A 203 13.72 5.02 8.68
CA ALA A 203 13.50 6.28 7.97
C ALA A 203 12.70 7.28 8.81
N LYS A 204 11.64 6.83 9.50
CA LYS A 204 10.87 7.68 10.42
C LYS A 204 11.70 8.15 11.61
N ARG A 205 12.56 7.30 12.18
CA ARG A 205 13.46 7.70 13.28
C ARG A 205 14.44 8.77 12.82
N ALA A 206 15.14 8.54 11.71
CA ALA A 206 16.06 9.52 11.13
C ALA A 206 15.35 10.84 10.77
N MET A 207 14.11 10.78 10.29
CA MET A 207 13.34 11.96 9.91
C MET A 207 13.00 12.88 11.09
N LYS A 208 12.93 12.36 12.33
CA LYS A 208 12.63 13.17 13.52
C LYS A 208 13.71 14.22 13.80
N SER A 209 14.96 13.90 13.50
CA SER A 209 16.12 14.77 13.72
C SER A 209 16.66 15.40 12.44
N ALA A 210 16.00 15.17 11.30
CA ALA A 210 16.43 15.71 10.01
C ALA A 210 15.74 17.04 9.71
N GLU A 211 16.46 17.92 9.01
CA GLU A 211 15.98 19.22 8.55
C GLU A 211 16.23 19.40 7.05
N GLY A 212 15.63 20.44 6.46
CA GLY A 212 15.79 20.79 5.05
C GLY A 212 15.52 19.63 4.09
N GLU A 213 16.36 19.52 3.06
CA GLU A 213 16.26 18.52 1.98
C GLU A 213 16.34 17.07 2.50
N MET A 214 17.12 16.83 3.56
CA MET A 214 17.24 15.49 4.15
C MET A 214 15.90 15.02 4.72
N LYS A 215 15.16 15.91 5.40
CA LYS A 215 13.83 15.60 5.92
C LYS A 215 12.86 15.27 4.79
N VAL A 216 12.93 16.00 3.68
CA VAL A 216 12.10 15.76 2.49
C VAL A 216 12.40 14.39 1.87
N MET A 217 13.68 14.05 1.69
CA MET A 217 14.10 12.74 1.19
C MET A 217 13.61 11.60 2.09
N LEU A 218 13.80 11.72 3.41
CA LEU A 218 13.37 10.72 4.38
C LEU A 218 11.84 10.57 4.44
N ASN A 219 11.10 11.66 4.26
CA ASN A 219 9.64 11.60 4.14
C ASN A 219 9.21 10.89 2.84
N GLY A 220 9.86 11.20 1.71
CA GLY A 220 9.66 10.46 0.45
C GLY A 220 9.89 8.97 0.62
N ARG A 221 10.99 8.59 1.30
CA ARG A 221 11.35 7.21 1.60
C ARG A 221 10.34 6.50 2.49
N GLN A 222 9.91 7.10 3.61
CA GLN A 222 8.96 6.44 4.51
C GLN A 222 7.58 6.26 3.85
N LEU A 223 7.16 7.19 3.00
CA LEU A 223 5.92 7.08 2.22
C LEU A 223 6.02 5.98 1.16
N ALA A 224 7.15 5.89 0.46
CA ALA A 224 7.39 4.82 -0.49
C ALA A 224 7.32 3.45 0.18
N LEU A 225 8.02 3.28 1.31
CA LEU A 225 7.99 2.05 2.10
C LEU A 225 6.59 1.71 2.62
N LYS A 226 5.82 2.71 3.11
CA LYS A 226 4.43 2.53 3.54
C LYS A 226 3.58 1.99 2.39
N LEU A 227 3.65 2.64 1.22
CA LEU A 227 2.84 2.27 0.06
C LEU A 227 3.23 0.88 -0.46
N SER A 228 4.52 0.57 -0.53
CA SER A 228 5.01 -0.75 -0.93
C SER A 228 4.52 -1.84 0.03
N ALA A 229 4.59 -1.64 1.35
CA ALA A 229 4.11 -2.61 2.34
C ALA A 229 2.61 -2.88 2.18
N ASN A 230 1.79 -1.83 2.06
CA ASN A 230 0.35 -1.97 1.86
C ASN A 230 0.00 -2.66 0.53
N SER A 231 0.83 -2.48 -0.50
CA SER A 231 0.63 -3.08 -1.82
C SER A 231 0.87 -4.60 -1.83
N VAL A 232 1.62 -5.16 -0.87
CA VAL A 232 1.91 -6.60 -0.82
C VAL A 232 0.63 -7.43 -0.63
N TYR A 233 -0.25 -7.02 0.28
CA TYR A 233 -1.57 -7.64 0.43
C TYR A 233 -2.41 -7.49 -0.84
N GLY A 234 -2.46 -6.27 -1.40
CA GLY A 234 -3.22 -5.99 -2.62
C GLY A 234 -2.77 -6.87 -3.78
N PHE A 235 -1.46 -7.14 -3.88
CA PHE A 235 -0.90 -8.03 -4.89
C PHE A 235 -1.39 -9.48 -4.76
N THR A 236 -1.54 -9.99 -3.53
CA THR A 236 -2.08 -11.35 -3.31
C THR A 236 -3.57 -11.44 -3.63
N GLY A 237 -4.35 -10.38 -3.36
CA GLY A 237 -5.80 -10.36 -3.54
C GLY A 237 -6.30 -9.92 -4.92
N MET A 238 -5.38 -9.72 -5.88
CA MET A 238 -5.75 -9.42 -7.27
C MET A 238 -6.47 -10.62 -7.90
N SER A 239 -7.58 -10.38 -8.60
CA SER A 239 -8.28 -11.42 -9.39
C SER A 239 -7.51 -11.79 -10.66
N VAL A 240 -6.71 -10.86 -11.20
CA VAL A 240 -5.94 -10.99 -12.44
C VAL A 240 -4.52 -10.46 -12.20
N GLY A 241 -3.50 -11.28 -12.44
CA GLY A 241 -2.11 -10.84 -12.34
C GLY A 241 -1.09 -11.98 -12.31
N ALA A 242 0.15 -11.66 -11.91
CA ALA A 242 1.27 -12.61 -11.96
C ALA A 242 1.17 -13.74 -10.91
N LEU A 243 0.65 -13.44 -9.71
CA LEU A 243 0.48 -14.41 -8.61
C LEU A 243 -0.78 -14.11 -7.77
N PRO A 244 -1.99 -14.21 -8.35
CA PRO A 244 -3.22 -14.14 -7.57
C PRO A 244 -3.24 -15.29 -6.54
N CYS A 245 -3.61 -14.99 -5.30
CA CYS A 245 -3.77 -15.98 -4.24
C CYS A 245 -4.84 -15.52 -3.23
N GLN A 246 -6.09 -15.84 -3.56
CA GLN A 246 -7.24 -15.48 -2.72
C GLN A 246 -7.18 -16.11 -1.34
N ALA A 247 -6.57 -17.29 -1.20
CA ALA A 247 -6.38 -17.92 0.12
C ALA A 247 -5.60 -17.03 1.09
N ILE A 248 -4.53 -16.37 0.63
CA ILE A 248 -3.76 -15.43 1.47
C ILE A 248 -4.61 -14.21 1.78
N ALA A 249 -5.24 -13.61 0.77
CA ALA A 249 -6.02 -12.39 0.94
C ALA A 249 -7.21 -12.59 1.89
N ALA A 250 -7.97 -13.68 1.71
CA ALA A 250 -9.07 -14.09 2.60
C ALA A 250 -8.60 -14.36 4.03
N SER A 251 -7.43 -14.99 4.19
CA SER A 251 -6.87 -15.24 5.53
C SER A 251 -6.50 -13.95 6.23
N VAL A 252 -5.87 -13.00 5.51
CA VAL A 252 -5.51 -11.69 6.06
C VAL A 252 -6.77 -10.94 6.51
N THR A 253 -7.84 -10.93 5.70
CA THR A 253 -9.06 -10.24 6.09
C THR A 253 -9.77 -10.95 7.24
N ALA A 254 -9.80 -12.28 7.29
CA ALA A 254 -10.39 -13.04 8.39
C ALA A 254 -9.73 -12.74 9.75
N TYR A 255 -8.38 -12.75 9.82
CA TYR A 255 -7.68 -12.30 11.02
C TYR A 255 -7.97 -10.83 11.33
N GLY A 256 -8.02 -9.97 10.30
CA GLY A 256 -8.32 -8.55 10.45
C GLY A 256 -9.69 -8.29 11.10
N ARG A 257 -10.74 -8.99 10.65
CA ARG A 257 -12.09 -8.93 11.24
C ARG A 257 -12.05 -9.34 12.70
N ARG A 258 -11.49 -10.51 13.00
CA ARG A 258 -11.38 -11.03 14.37
C ARG A 258 -10.59 -10.10 15.29
N MET A 259 -9.52 -9.47 14.80
CA MET A 259 -8.73 -8.51 15.59
C MET A 259 -9.52 -7.25 15.92
N ILE A 260 -10.30 -6.73 14.96
CA ILE A 260 -11.15 -5.54 15.17
C ILE A 260 -12.26 -5.87 16.17
N GLU A 261 -12.98 -6.98 15.97
CA GLU A 261 -14.03 -7.45 16.87
C GLU A 261 -13.49 -7.66 18.28
N ARG A 262 -12.36 -8.37 18.42
CA ARG A 262 -11.74 -8.59 19.72
C ARG A 262 -11.30 -7.29 20.41
N THR A 263 -10.82 -6.32 19.63
CA THR A 263 -10.42 -5.01 20.17
C THR A 263 -11.64 -4.24 20.65
N ALA A 264 -12.74 -4.26 19.89
CA ALA A 264 -14.01 -3.66 20.31
C ALA A 264 -14.51 -4.29 21.61
N GLU A 265 -14.57 -5.63 21.70
CA GLU A 265 -14.96 -6.35 22.92
C GLU A 265 -14.12 -5.96 24.14
N VAL A 266 -12.80 -5.85 23.97
CA VAL A 266 -11.87 -5.52 25.07
C VAL A 266 -12.07 -4.07 25.51
N VAL A 267 -12.19 -3.12 24.57
CA VAL A 267 -12.39 -1.71 24.88
C VAL A 267 -13.75 -1.49 25.55
N GLU A 268 -14.80 -2.08 25.00
CA GLU A 268 -16.15 -2.05 25.57
C GLU A 268 -16.16 -2.66 26.97
N GLY A 269 -15.63 -3.87 27.14
CA GLY A 269 -15.57 -4.55 28.44
C GLY A 269 -14.77 -3.77 29.50
N ALA A 270 -13.69 -3.10 29.11
CA ALA A 270 -12.94 -2.23 30.01
C ALA A 270 -13.72 -0.96 30.40
N LEU A 271 -14.44 -0.36 29.45
CA LEU A 271 -15.27 0.82 29.67
C LEU A 271 -16.52 0.50 30.52
N PHE A 272 -17.14 -0.66 30.35
CA PHE A 272 -18.26 -1.11 31.17
C PHE A 272 -17.84 -1.32 32.63
N LYS A 273 -16.68 -1.95 32.87
CA LYS A 273 -16.09 -2.08 34.22
C LYS A 273 -15.75 -0.72 34.85
N ALA A 274 -15.22 0.23 34.08
CA ALA A 274 -14.90 1.58 34.56
C ALA A 274 -16.15 2.40 34.92
N ARG A 275 -17.32 2.06 34.35
CA ARG A 275 -18.62 2.68 34.64
C ARG A 275 -19.44 1.91 35.68
N GLY A 276 -18.89 0.85 36.28
CA GLY A 276 -19.53 0.10 37.38
C GLY A 276 -20.63 -0.86 36.95
N PHE A 277 -20.62 -1.34 35.70
CA PHE A 277 -21.45 -2.45 35.22
C PHE A 277 -20.69 -3.78 35.30
#